data_AF-A0A5P6AA38-F1
#
_entry.id   AF-A0A5P6AA38-F1
#
_cell.length_a   1.000
_cell.length_b   1.000
_cell.length_c   1.000
_cell.angle_alpha   90.00
_cell.angle_beta   90.00
_cell.angle_gamma   90.00
#
_symmetry.space_group_name_H-M   'P 1'
#
loop_
_entity.id
_entity.type
_entity.pdbx_description
1 polymer ?
#
loop_
_entity_poly.entity_id
_entity_poly.type
_entity_poly.pdbx_seq_one_letter_code
_entity_poly.pdbx_strand_id
1 'polypeptide(L)'
;MFYSGFKEFARLHRANSHAPEAVVEGASRAMRISMNREIETLETHIPFLGTVGSISPYIGLFGTVWGSCTLYRTRCGETGYLQMVAPGIAEALIATAIGLFAAIPAVMAYNRLNQRVNKLELNYDNFMEEFTAILHRQAFTSSESNKG
;
A
#
# COMPACT_ATOMS: atom_id res chain seq x y z
N MET A 1 0.10 -7.75 -16.32
CA MET A 1 0.70 -9.07 -16.00
C MET A 1 0.56 -10.10 -17.13
N PHE A 2 -0.65 -10.62 -17.43
CA PHE A 2 -0.87 -11.69 -18.45
C PHE A 2 -0.25 -11.41 -19.83
N TYR A 3 -0.49 -10.22 -20.36
CA TYR A 3 0.02 -9.83 -21.69
C TYR A 3 1.56 -9.92 -21.75
N SER A 4 2.25 -9.47 -20.68
CA SER A 4 3.71 -9.53 -20.59
C SER A 4 4.22 -10.98 -20.59
N GLY A 5 3.56 -11.87 -19.84
CA GLY A 5 3.87 -13.29 -19.81
C GLY A 5 3.65 -13.99 -21.14
N PHE A 6 2.48 -13.80 -21.74
CA PHE A 6 2.13 -14.41 -23.03
C PHE A 6 3.02 -13.89 -24.17
N LYS A 7 3.30 -12.58 -24.20
CA LYS A 7 4.20 -11.99 -25.19
C LYS A 7 5.61 -12.58 -25.09
N GLU A 8 6.12 -12.74 -23.88
CA GLU A 8 7.45 -13.32 -23.66
C GLU A 8 7.48 -14.81 -24.00
N PHE A 9 6.44 -15.57 -23.63
CA PHE A 9 6.27 -16.96 -24.03
C PHE A 9 6.27 -17.10 -25.55
N ALA A 10 5.46 -16.32 -26.28
CA ALA A 10 5.39 -16.39 -27.74
C ALA A 10 6.72 -16.02 -28.42
N ARG A 11 7.45 -15.06 -27.84
CA ARG A 11 8.79 -14.65 -28.31
C ARG A 11 9.81 -15.76 -28.12
N LEU A 12 9.92 -16.30 -26.92
CA LEU A 12 10.88 -17.35 -26.57
C LEU A 12 10.54 -18.69 -27.22
N HIS A 13 9.26 -19.03 -27.34
CA HIS A 13 8.82 -20.26 -27.98
C HIS A 13 9.22 -20.32 -29.47
N ARG A 14 9.18 -19.19 -30.19
CA ARG A 14 9.67 -19.11 -31.58
C ARG A 14 11.19 -19.16 -31.69
N ALA A 15 11.89 -18.53 -30.76
CA ALA A 15 13.36 -18.43 -30.81
C ALA A 15 14.07 -19.68 -30.27
N ASN A 16 13.47 -20.39 -29.32
CA ASN A 16 14.11 -21.42 -28.52
C ASN A 16 13.16 -22.62 -28.30
N SER A 17 12.49 -23.08 -29.36
CA SER A 17 11.49 -24.18 -29.29
C SER A 17 12.05 -25.50 -28.73
N HIS A 18 13.37 -25.68 -28.75
CA HIS A 18 14.05 -26.87 -28.22
C HIS A 18 14.32 -26.83 -26.69
N ALA A 19 14.06 -25.70 -26.03
CA ALA A 19 14.26 -25.51 -24.59
C ALA A 19 12.94 -25.10 -23.89
N PRO A 20 11.93 -25.99 -23.84
CA PRO A 20 10.60 -25.67 -23.34
C PRO A 20 10.60 -25.16 -21.88
N GLU A 21 11.47 -25.68 -21.02
CA GLU A 21 11.62 -25.18 -19.64
C GLU A 21 12.07 -23.71 -19.59
N ALA A 22 13.09 -23.34 -20.38
CA ALA A 22 13.60 -21.97 -20.41
C ALA A 22 12.56 -20.97 -20.95
N VAL A 23 11.71 -21.41 -21.88
CA VAL A 23 10.60 -20.61 -22.42
C VAL A 23 9.55 -20.32 -21.33
N VAL A 24 9.17 -21.33 -20.57
CA VAL A 24 8.18 -21.22 -19.49
C VAL A 24 8.73 -20.38 -18.32
N GLU A 25 10.00 -20.60 -17.93
CA GLU A 25 10.65 -19.81 -16.88
C GLU A 25 10.74 -18.33 -17.27
N GLY A 26 11.12 -18.03 -18.51
CA GLY A 26 11.17 -16.65 -19.02
C GLY A 26 9.82 -15.95 -18.99
N ALA A 27 8.75 -16.66 -19.38
CA ALA A 27 7.39 -16.15 -19.31
C ALA A 27 6.94 -15.88 -17.85
N SER A 28 7.21 -16.82 -16.94
CA SER A 28 6.91 -16.68 -15.50
C SER A 28 7.64 -15.48 -14.88
N ARG A 29 8.92 -15.30 -15.23
CA ARG A 29 9.73 -14.16 -14.80
C ARG A 29 9.15 -12.83 -15.30
N ALA A 30 8.77 -12.74 -16.58
CA ALA A 30 8.17 -11.54 -17.15
C ALA A 30 6.84 -11.18 -16.48
N MET A 31 6.03 -12.19 -16.13
CA MET A 31 4.81 -12.00 -15.35
C MET A 31 5.07 -11.46 -13.96
N ARG A 32 6.00 -12.07 -13.20
CA ARG A 32 6.36 -11.62 -11.85
C ARG A 32 6.87 -10.17 -11.84
N ILE A 33 7.71 -9.79 -12.82
CA ILE A 33 8.18 -8.40 -12.95
C ILE A 33 7.01 -7.43 -13.21
N SER A 34 6.08 -7.80 -14.10
CA SER A 34 4.90 -6.98 -14.39
C SER A 34 3.99 -6.85 -13.18
N MET A 35 3.76 -7.94 -12.44
CA MET A 35 2.96 -7.96 -11.23
C MET A 35 3.55 -7.06 -10.15
N ASN A 36 4.86 -7.17 -9.87
CA ASN A 36 5.52 -6.34 -8.85
C ASN A 36 5.39 -4.84 -9.16
N ARG A 37 5.50 -4.43 -10.42
CA ARG A 37 5.30 -3.03 -10.83
C ARG A 37 3.88 -2.54 -10.62
N GLU A 38 2.89 -3.40 -10.90
CA GLU A 38 1.48 -3.10 -10.68
C GLU A 38 1.17 -2.96 -9.17
N ILE A 39 1.71 -3.85 -8.34
CA ILE A 39 1.59 -3.78 -6.87
C ILE A 39 2.27 -2.53 -6.31
N GLU A 40 3.50 -2.22 -6.71
CA GLU A 40 4.23 -1.02 -6.27
C GLU A 40 3.43 0.27 -6.54
N THR A 41 2.76 0.34 -7.71
CA THR A 41 1.91 1.48 -8.07
C THR A 41 0.69 1.59 -7.14
N LEU A 42 0.11 0.46 -6.74
CA LEU A 42 -1.02 0.44 -5.81
C LEU A 42 -0.60 0.79 -4.37
N GLU A 43 0.61 0.41 -3.97
CA GLU A 43 1.15 0.67 -2.63
C GLU A 43 1.64 2.10 -2.44
N THR A 44 1.93 2.83 -3.52
CA THR A 44 2.59 4.15 -3.49
C THR A 44 2.01 5.13 -2.46
N HIS A 45 0.68 5.14 -2.26
CA HIS A 45 0.01 6.10 -1.35
C HIS A 45 -0.41 5.49 -0.01
N ILE A 46 -0.31 4.18 0.17
CA ILE A 46 -0.73 3.51 1.40
C ILE A 46 0.13 3.94 2.59
N PRO A 47 1.48 3.98 2.51
CA PRO A 47 2.33 4.41 3.61
C PRO A 47 1.99 5.81 4.14
N PHE A 48 1.60 6.73 3.26
CA PHE A 48 1.19 8.08 3.65
C PHE A 48 0.00 8.06 4.63
N LEU A 49 -0.99 7.19 4.42
CA LEU A 49 -2.12 7.03 5.35
C LEU A 49 -1.66 6.50 6.72
N GLY A 50 -0.66 5.60 6.74
CA GLY A 50 -0.04 5.13 7.98
C GLY A 50 0.70 6.25 8.71
N THR A 51 1.43 7.10 7.98
CA THR A 51 2.11 8.29 8.53
C THR A 51 1.10 9.30 9.09
N VAL A 52 0.04 9.63 8.35
CA VAL A 52 -1.02 10.53 8.83
C VAL A 52 -1.71 9.92 10.07
N GLY A 53 -2.05 8.64 10.04
CA GLY A 53 -2.68 7.94 11.16
C GLY A 53 -1.84 7.95 12.44
N SER A 54 -0.52 7.79 12.31
CA SER A 54 0.41 7.75 13.45
C SER A 54 0.82 9.13 13.96
N ILE A 55 0.94 10.14 13.10
CA ILE A 55 1.42 11.48 13.48
C ILE A 55 0.29 12.42 13.91
N SER A 56 -0.91 12.29 13.35
CA SER A 56 -2.04 13.21 13.61
C SER A 56 -2.40 13.37 15.10
N PRO A 57 -2.39 12.33 15.96
CA PRO A 57 -2.65 12.49 17.39
C PRO A 57 -1.63 13.39 18.08
N TYR A 58 -0.35 13.30 17.69
CA TYR A 58 0.72 14.13 18.26
C TYR A 58 0.59 15.59 17.84
N ILE A 59 0.10 15.87 16.63
CA ILE A 59 -0.20 17.24 16.18
C ILE A 59 -1.32 17.84 17.06
N GLY A 60 -2.36 17.06 17.38
CA GLY A 60 -3.44 17.51 18.28
C GLY A 60 -2.95 17.76 19.71
N LEU A 61 -2.12 16.86 20.24
CA LEU A 61 -1.47 17.03 21.55
C LEU A 61 -0.57 18.27 21.57
N PHE A 62 0.20 18.51 20.52
CA PHE A 62 1.01 19.73 20.41
C PHE A 62 0.14 20.99 20.48
N GLY A 63 -1.01 21.00 19.81
CA GLY A 63 -1.97 22.10 19.86
C GLY A 63 -2.50 22.40 21.27
N THR A 64 -2.81 21.36 22.07
CA THR A 64 -3.24 21.55 23.47
C THR A 64 -2.15 22.17 24.34
N VAL A 65 -0.91 21.68 24.21
CA VAL A 65 0.24 22.17 24.97
C VAL A 65 0.55 23.62 24.61
N TRP A 66 0.58 23.94 23.32
CA TRP A 66 0.82 25.30 22.83
C TRP A 66 -0.25 26.29 23.32
N GLY A 67 -1.53 25.90 23.23
CA GLY A 67 -2.65 26.71 23.71
C GLY A 67 -2.53 27.00 25.20
N SER A 68 -2.29 25.96 26.00
CA SER A 68 -2.12 26.06 27.46
C SER A 68 -0.94 26.95 27.85
N CYS A 69 0.21 26.84 27.17
CA CYS A 69 1.37 27.70 27.42
C CYS A 69 1.10 29.17 27.07
N THR A 70 0.37 29.44 25.99
CA THR A 70 0.06 30.81 25.56
C THR A 70 -0.91 31.50 26.53
N LEU A 71 -1.90 30.75 27.02
CA LEU A 71 -2.82 31.21 28.06
C LEU A 71 -2.09 31.52 29.37
N TYR A 72 -1.20 30.63 29.79
CA TYR A 72 -0.39 30.84 30.99
C TYR A 72 0.46 32.11 30.89
N ARG A 73 1.17 32.31 29.77
CA ARG A 73 2.05 33.48 29.57
C ARG A 73 1.31 34.81 29.59
N THR A 74 0.07 34.84 29.09
CA THR A 74 -0.71 36.08 28.96
C THR A 74 -1.48 36.45 30.22
N ARG A 75 -1.72 35.50 31.13
CA ARG A 75 -2.46 35.73 32.40
C ARG A 75 -1.60 35.54 33.65
N CYS A 76 -0.28 35.53 33.50
CA CYS A 76 0.64 35.35 34.62
C CYS A 76 0.59 36.58 35.54
N GLY A 77 -0.15 36.47 36.65
CA GLY A 77 -0.28 37.53 37.67
C GLY A 77 -1.68 38.13 37.88
N GLU A 78 -2.70 37.69 37.12
CA GLU A 78 -4.08 38.19 37.28
C GLU A 78 -4.89 37.41 38.34
N THR A 79 -5.57 38.13 39.24
CA THR A 79 -6.53 37.58 40.21
C THR A 79 -7.86 37.25 39.51
N GLY A 80 -8.33 36.00 39.61
CA GLY A 80 -9.54 35.51 38.90
C GLY A 80 -9.30 34.45 37.81
N TYR A 81 -8.07 33.93 37.74
CA TYR A 81 -7.57 32.91 36.78
C TYR A 81 -8.58 31.83 36.36
N LEU A 82 -9.35 31.22 37.27
CA LEU A 82 -10.13 30.02 36.93
C LEU A 82 -11.33 30.29 35.98
N GLN A 83 -12.01 31.43 36.11
CA GLN A 83 -13.17 31.74 35.25
C GLN A 83 -12.74 32.23 33.86
N MET A 84 -11.57 32.88 33.74
CA MET A 84 -11.03 33.39 32.47
C MET A 84 -10.27 32.34 31.63
N VAL A 85 -9.88 31.20 32.22
CA VAL A 85 -9.09 30.16 31.54
C VAL A 85 -9.98 29.07 30.93
N ALA A 86 -11.25 28.96 31.36
CA ALA A 86 -12.21 27.98 30.86
C ALA A 86 -12.40 27.99 29.31
N PRO A 87 -12.47 29.15 28.61
CA PRO A 87 -12.59 29.18 27.15
C PRO A 87 -11.33 28.64 26.45
N GLY A 88 -10.15 28.99 26.95
CA GLY A 88 -8.88 28.58 26.34
C GLY A 88 -8.56 27.09 26.50
N ILE A 89 -9.06 26.45 27.57
CA ILE A 89 -8.98 24.99 27.73
C ILE A 89 -9.89 24.30 26.71
N ALA A 90 -11.08 24.84 26.43
CA ALA A 90 -11.98 24.28 25.43
C ALA A 90 -11.34 24.32 24.02
N GLU A 91 -10.68 25.41 23.65
CA GLU A 91 -9.93 25.53 22.38
C GLU A 91 -8.77 24.53 22.30
N ALA A 92 -8.04 24.33 23.40
CA ALA A 92 -7.00 23.32 23.47
C ALA A 92 -7.59 21.92 23.20
N LEU A 93 -8.69 21.53 23.86
CA LEU A 93 -9.32 20.22 23.68
C LEU A 93 -9.80 19.98 22.24
N ILE A 94 -10.24 21.02 21.53
CA ILE A 94 -10.61 20.93 20.12
C ILE A 94 -9.40 20.54 19.26
N ALA A 95 -8.19 21.00 19.56
CA ALA A 95 -6.99 20.62 18.83
C ALA A 95 -6.72 19.10 18.89
N THR A 96 -6.88 18.48 20.06
CA THR A 96 -6.78 17.02 20.21
C THR A 96 -7.91 16.29 19.47
N ALA A 97 -9.14 16.81 19.57
CA ALA A 97 -10.29 16.21 18.87
C ALA A 97 -10.08 16.19 17.36
N ILE A 98 -9.53 17.26 16.78
CA ILE A 98 -9.19 17.34 15.34
C ILE A 98 -8.07 16.35 14.99
N GLY A 99 -7.02 16.24 15.82
CA GLY A 99 -5.94 15.27 15.60
C GLY A 99 -6.43 13.82 15.59
N LEU A 100 -7.34 13.45 16.49
CA LEU A 100 -7.98 12.14 16.51
C LEU A 100 -8.94 11.94 15.33
N PHE A 101 -9.71 12.98 14.98
CA PHE A 101 -10.61 12.95 13.84
C PHE A 101 -9.88 12.72 12.51
N ALA A 102 -8.66 13.24 12.36
CA ALA A 102 -7.81 12.95 11.22
C ALA A 102 -7.15 11.55 11.29
N ALA A 103 -6.73 11.11 12.48
CA ALA A 103 -6.04 9.85 12.67
C ALA A 103 -6.93 8.62 12.39
N ILE A 104 -8.16 8.60 12.91
CA ILE A 104 -9.02 7.41 12.87
C ILE A 104 -9.37 7.00 11.42
N PRO A 105 -9.87 7.91 10.54
CA PRO A 105 -10.15 7.56 9.16
C PRO A 105 -8.89 7.17 8.38
N ALA A 106 -7.74 7.81 8.66
CA ALA A 106 -6.47 7.48 8.01
C ALA A 106 -6.03 6.05 8.31
N VAL A 107 -6.07 5.63 9.59
CA VAL A 107 -5.73 4.26 9.99
C VAL A 107 -6.73 3.24 9.41
N MET A 108 -8.03 3.56 9.40
CA MET A 108 -9.05 2.70 8.79
C MET A 108 -8.80 2.50 7.28
N ALA A 109 -8.50 3.60 6.57
CA ALA A 109 -8.19 3.56 5.15
C ALA A 109 -6.90 2.77 4.86
N TYR A 110 -5.84 3.01 5.65
CA TYR A 110 -4.58 2.27 5.59
C TYR A 110 -4.83 0.76 5.70
N ASN A 111 -5.51 0.32 6.75
CA ASN A 111 -5.79 -1.10 6.97
C ASN A 111 -6.61 -1.71 5.84
N ARG A 112 -7.65 -1.01 5.38
CA ARG A 112 -8.53 -1.48 4.31
C ARG A 112 -7.82 -1.60 2.97
N LEU A 113 -7.01 -0.61 2.59
CA LEU A 113 -6.28 -0.61 1.33
C LEU A 113 -5.18 -1.66 1.35
N ASN A 114 -4.45 -1.77 2.46
CA ASN A 114 -3.40 -2.78 2.62
C ASN A 114 -3.96 -4.20 2.48
N GLN A 115 -5.09 -4.50 3.15
CA GLN A 115 -5.78 -5.78 2.99
C GLN A 115 -6.24 -6.04 1.54
N ARG A 116 -6.67 -5.00 0.82
CA ARG A 116 -7.08 -5.13 -0.59
C ARG A 116 -5.91 -5.42 -1.51
N VAL A 117 -4.77 -4.76 -1.32
CA VAL A 117 -3.54 -5.01 -2.08
C VAL A 117 -3.05 -6.43 -1.84
N ASN A 118 -2.92 -6.86 -0.58
CA ASN A 118 -2.50 -8.23 -0.26
C ASN A 118 -3.43 -9.28 -0.88
N LYS A 119 -4.75 -9.05 -0.86
CA LYS A 119 -5.71 -9.97 -1.50
C LYS A 119 -5.52 -10.01 -3.02
N LEU A 120 -5.22 -8.87 -3.65
CA LEU A 120 -4.97 -8.81 -5.08
C LEU A 120 -3.66 -9.51 -5.45
N GLU A 121 -2.61 -9.32 -4.65
CA GLU A 121 -1.32 -9.99 -4.79
C GLU A 121 -1.49 -11.51 -4.77
N LEU A 122 -2.19 -12.06 -3.76
CA LEU A 122 -2.48 -13.50 -3.66
C LEU A 122 -3.27 -14.02 -4.88
N ASN A 123 -4.24 -13.24 -5.37
CA ASN A 123 -4.99 -13.62 -6.57
C ASN A 123 -4.10 -13.64 -7.81
N TYR A 124 -3.16 -12.70 -7.95
CA TYR A 124 -2.21 -12.70 -9.05
C TYR A 124 -1.20 -13.84 -8.98
N ASP A 125 -0.73 -14.20 -7.78
CA ASP A 125 0.14 -15.36 -7.59
C ASP A 125 -0.58 -16.65 -8.00
N ASN A 126 -1.81 -16.87 -7.53
CA ASN A 126 -2.62 -18.03 -7.94
C ASN A 126 -2.83 -18.08 -9.46
N PHE A 127 -3.16 -16.93 -10.07
CA PHE A 127 -3.30 -16.83 -11.52
C PHE A 127 -1.98 -17.14 -12.25
N MET A 128 -0.85 -16.70 -11.72
CA MET A 128 0.47 -16.97 -12.30
C MET A 128 0.81 -18.45 -12.24
N GLU A 129 0.49 -19.14 -11.15
CA GLU A 129 0.68 -20.58 -11.00
C GLU A 129 -0.17 -21.36 -12.02
N GLU A 130 -1.46 -21.07 -12.11
CA GLU A 130 -2.37 -21.69 -13.08
C GLU A 130 -1.90 -21.45 -14.52
N PHE A 131 -1.54 -20.21 -14.84
CA PHE A 131 -1.08 -19.88 -16.18
C PHE A 131 0.26 -20.53 -16.51
N THR A 132 1.19 -20.61 -15.55
CA THR A 132 2.48 -21.29 -15.74
C THR A 132 2.26 -22.79 -16.00
N ALA A 133 1.32 -23.45 -15.32
CA ALA A 133 0.97 -24.84 -15.59
C ALA A 133 0.43 -25.04 -17.02
N ILE A 134 -0.40 -24.10 -17.52
CA ILE A 134 -0.89 -24.12 -18.90
C ILE A 134 0.25 -23.95 -19.90
N LEU A 135 1.15 -22.99 -19.67
CA LEU A 135 2.32 -22.77 -20.52
C LEU A 135 3.24 -23.99 -20.55
N HIS A 136 3.44 -24.64 -19.41
CA HIS A 136 4.23 -25.86 -19.30
C HIS A 136 3.63 -26.97 -20.16
N ARG A 137 2.32 -27.20 -20.07
CA ARG A 137 1.64 -28.18 -20.93
C ARG A 137 1.82 -27.85 -22.42
N GLN A 138 1.64 -26.60 -22.82
CA GLN A 138 1.76 -26.19 -24.23
C GLN A 138 3.21 -26.33 -24.77
N ALA A 139 4.20 -25.91 -24.00
CA ALA A 139 5.60 -25.95 -24.41
C ALA A 139 6.09 -27.40 -24.65
N PHE A 140 5.66 -28.34 -23.80
CA PHE A 140 6.07 -29.74 -23.91
C PHE A 140 5.33 -30.49 -25.02
N THR A 141 4.02 -30.27 -25.23
CA THR A 141 3.28 -30.88 -26.35
C THR A 141 3.86 -30.47 -27.70
N SER A 142 4.25 -29.21 -27.88
CA SER A 142 4.88 -28.73 -29.12
C SER A 142 6.29 -29.30 -29.34
N SER A 143 7.05 -29.55 -28.27
CA SER A 143 8.39 -30.15 -28.38
C SER A 143 8.34 -31.61 -28.83
N GLU A 144 7.32 -32.38 -28.45
CA GLU A 144 7.17 -33.78 -28.87
C GLU A 144 6.78 -33.89 -30.35
N SER A 145 5.93 -32.98 -30.85
CA SER A 145 5.55 -32.94 -32.27
C SER A 145 6.70 -32.56 -33.21
N ASN A 146 7.77 -31.91 -32.73
CA ASN A 146 8.92 -31.50 -33.54
C ASN A 146 10.05 -32.55 -33.57
N LYS A 147 9.87 -33.71 -32.92
CA LYS A 147 10.83 -34.83 -32.88
C LYS A 147 10.44 -36.02 -33.75
N GLY A 148 9.22 -36.04 -34.32
CA GLY A 148 8.76 -37.04 -35.28
C GLY A 148 8.78 -36.50 -36.70
#